data_AF-A0A384K7D7-F1
#
_entry.id   AF-A0A384K7D7-F1
#
_cell.length_a   1.000
_cell.length_b   1.000
_cell.length_c   1.000
_cell.angle_alpha   90.00
_cell.angle_beta   90.00
_cell.angle_gamma   90.00
#
_symmetry.space_group_name_H-M   'P 1'
#
loop_
_entity.id
_entity.type
_entity.pdbx_description
1 polymer ?
#
loop_
_entity_poly.entity_id
_entity_poly.type
_entity_poly.pdbx_seq_one_letter_code
_entity_poly.pdbx_strand_id
1 'polypeptide(L)'
;MPAFSRGLRPFLRTDYICSKCLQFSTTSAASSGHNRWSKIKHDKGAVDAKKTKARSIIAHDIALAVKLHGADPYINPRLATVLAAAKKGT
;
A
#
# COMPACT_ATOMS: atom_id res chain seq x y z
N MET A 1 -65.01 -9.14 2.49
CA MET A 1 -64.73 -10.52 2.05
C MET A 1 -63.85 -10.45 0.80
N PRO A 2 -62.68 -11.10 0.70
CA PRO A 2 -61.51 -11.12 1.58
C PRO A 2 -60.35 -10.25 1.05
N ALA A 3 -59.49 -9.81 1.97
CA ALA A 3 -58.33 -8.95 1.73
C ALA A 3 -57.10 -9.74 1.26
N PHE A 4 -56.48 -9.30 0.16
CA PHE A 4 -55.14 -9.77 -0.24
C PHE A 4 -54.11 -9.25 0.75
N SER A 5 -53.81 -10.08 1.75
CA SER A 5 -52.79 -9.85 2.75
C SER A 5 -51.42 -9.91 2.08
N ARG A 6 -50.88 -8.78 1.64
CA ARG A 6 -49.45 -8.65 1.36
C ARG A 6 -48.73 -8.76 2.68
N GLY A 7 -48.22 -9.96 2.99
CA GLY A 7 -47.34 -10.20 4.11
C GLY A 7 -46.05 -9.40 3.96
N LEU A 8 -46.08 -8.13 4.39
CA LEU A 8 -44.88 -7.44 4.82
C LEU A 8 -44.44 -8.17 6.08
N ARG A 9 -43.46 -9.07 5.95
CA ARG A 9 -42.71 -9.55 7.11
C ARG A 9 -42.12 -8.32 7.79
N PRO A 10 -42.51 -7.98 9.03
CA PRO A 10 -41.71 -7.03 9.78
C PRO A 10 -40.41 -7.79 10.08
N PHE A 11 -39.34 -7.44 9.38
CA PHE A 11 -38.00 -7.71 9.87
C PHE A 11 -37.85 -6.89 11.15
N LEU A 12 -38.39 -7.38 12.27
CA LEU A 12 -37.86 -7.05 13.58
C LEU A 12 -36.54 -7.81 13.70
N ARG A 13 -35.54 -7.38 12.93
CA ARG A 13 -34.14 -7.62 13.28
C ARG A 13 -33.82 -6.52 14.28
N THR A 14 -33.99 -6.84 15.55
CA THR A 14 -33.34 -6.10 16.64
C THR A 14 -31.85 -6.37 16.52
N ASP A 15 -31.22 -5.77 15.52
CA ASP A 15 -29.79 -5.67 15.45
C ASP A 15 -29.42 -4.57 16.45
N TYR A 16 -29.26 -4.97 17.72
CA TYR A 16 -28.56 -4.21 18.77
C TYR A 16 -27.07 -4.12 18.40
N ILE A 17 -26.77 -3.61 17.21
CA ILE A 17 -25.40 -3.37 16.79
C ILE A 17 -24.96 -2.12 17.54
N CYS A 18 -24.30 -2.36 18.66
CA CYS A 18 -23.62 -1.34 19.44
C CYS A 18 -22.63 -0.62 18.52
N SER A 19 -22.87 0.66 18.23
CA SER A 19 -22.01 1.49 17.37
C SER A 19 -20.56 1.59 17.87
N LYS A 20 -20.30 1.24 19.14
CA LYS A 20 -18.96 1.14 19.74
C LYS A 20 -18.17 -0.12 19.33
N CYS A 21 -18.85 -1.16 18.86
CA CYS A 21 -18.22 -2.44 18.51
C CYS A 21 -17.79 -2.54 17.04
N LEU A 22 -18.17 -1.57 16.19
CA LEU A 22 -17.81 -1.53 14.77
C LEU A 22 -16.65 -0.58 14.44
N GLN A 23 -16.10 0.17 15.42
CA GLN A 23 -14.93 1.00 15.20
C GLN A 23 -13.65 0.29 15.65
N PHE A 24 -12.74 0.04 14.72
CA PHE A 24 -11.36 -0.44 14.98
C PHE A 24 -10.47 0.58 15.72
N SER A 25 -11.03 1.70 16.17
CA SER A 25 -10.27 2.78 16.79
C SER A 25 -10.91 3.13 18.13
N THR A 26 -10.17 2.90 19.21
CA THR A 26 -10.53 3.33 20.57
C THR A 26 -10.14 4.79 20.85
N THR A 27 -9.39 5.41 19.93
CA THR A 27 -8.95 6.80 20.04
C THR A 27 -9.98 7.76 19.46
N SER A 28 -10.19 8.89 20.14
CA SER A 28 -11.03 9.99 19.69
C SER A 28 -10.52 10.57 18.37
N ALA A 29 -11.43 10.82 17.44
CA ALA A 29 -11.11 11.41 16.14
C ALA A 29 -10.64 12.87 16.32
N ALA A 30 -9.33 13.08 16.39
CA ALA A 30 -8.72 14.41 16.42
C ALA A 30 -8.60 14.94 14.99
N SER A 31 -9.06 16.17 14.75
CA SER A 31 -8.89 16.83 13.45
C SER A 31 -7.40 16.97 13.15
N SER A 32 -7.01 16.45 11.99
CA SER A 32 -5.68 16.69 11.44
C SER A 32 -5.61 18.15 11.01
N GLY A 33 -4.97 19.02 11.80
CA GLY A 33 -4.94 20.47 11.55
C GLY A 33 -4.53 20.90 10.13
N HIS A 34 -4.81 22.16 9.79
CA HIS A 34 -4.84 22.76 8.45
C HIS A 34 -3.56 22.68 7.56
N ASN A 35 -2.44 22.09 8.01
CA ASN A 35 -1.22 22.02 7.19
C ASN A 35 -0.58 20.63 7.05
N ARG A 36 -1.18 19.55 7.58
CA ARG A 36 -0.52 18.23 7.61
C ARG A 36 0.01 17.79 6.25
N TRP A 37 -0.76 18.01 5.19
CA TRP A 37 -0.34 17.63 3.84
C TRP A 37 0.92 18.34 3.38
N SER A 38 1.02 19.66 3.60
CA SER A 38 2.19 20.45 3.23
C SER A 38 3.45 19.92 3.92
N LYS A 39 3.36 19.59 5.22
CA LYS A 39 4.49 19.03 5.97
C LYS A 39 4.88 17.63 5.47
N ILE A 40 3.89 16.73 5.32
CA ILE A 40 4.11 15.37 4.80
C ILE A 40 4.74 15.39 3.40
N LYS A 41 4.33 16.33 2.53
CA LYS A 41 4.85 16.45 1.16
C LYS A 41 6.36 16.69 1.14
N HIS A 42 6.87 17.60 1.99
CA HIS A 42 8.30 17.91 2.03
C HIS A 42 9.12 16.74 2.61
N ASP A 43 8.66 16.19 3.74
CA ASP A 43 9.33 15.08 4.40
C ASP A 43 9.37 13.84 3.50
N LYS A 44 8.23 13.49 2.90
CA LYS A 44 8.13 12.38 1.94
C LYS A 44 8.97 12.65 0.69
N GLY A 45 8.93 13.88 0.14
CA GLY A 45 9.70 14.24 -1.05
C GLY A 45 11.20 14.06 -0.88
N ALA A 46 11.76 14.44 0.28
CA ALA A 46 13.18 14.26 0.58
C ALA A 46 13.58 12.78 0.68
N VAL A 47 12.74 11.95 1.30
CA VAL A 47 12.96 10.50 1.42
C VAL A 47 12.82 9.81 0.06
N ASP A 48 11.77 10.16 -0.70
CA ASP A 48 11.50 9.59 -2.02
C ASP A 48 12.61 9.96 -3.02
N ALA A 49 13.18 11.16 -2.94
CA ALA A 49 14.32 11.55 -3.78
C ALA A 49 15.56 10.67 -3.54
N LYS A 50 15.87 10.35 -2.28
CA LYS A 50 16.99 9.45 -1.93
C LYS A 50 16.73 8.04 -2.45
N LYS A 51 15.52 7.53 -2.22
CA LYS A 51 15.08 6.20 -2.64
C LYS A 51 15.09 6.03 -4.15
N THR A 52 14.63 7.05 -4.88
CA THR A 52 14.57 7.04 -6.35
C THR A 52 15.98 7.01 -6.94
N LYS A 53 16.93 7.80 -6.41
CA LYS A 53 18.32 7.76 -6.86
C LYS A 53 18.95 6.37 -6.73
N ALA A 54 18.79 5.72 -5.57
CA ALA A 54 19.30 4.37 -5.35
C ALA A 54 18.69 3.34 -6.33
N ARG A 55 17.37 3.43 -6.57
CA ARG A 55 16.67 2.57 -7.52
C ARG A 55 17.12 2.77 -8.96
N SER A 56 17.36 4.02 -9.37
CA SER A 56 17.86 4.32 -10.72
C SER A 56 19.25 3.73 -10.97
N ILE A 57 20.14 3.77 -9.98
CA ILE A 57 21.48 3.16 -10.09
C ILE A 57 21.37 1.64 -10.25
N ILE A 58 20.57 0.98 -9.42
CA ILE A 58 20.35 -0.47 -9.50
C ILE A 58 19.76 -0.86 -10.86
N ALA A 59 18.75 -0.13 -11.35
CA ALA A 59 18.13 -0.38 -12.65
C ALA A 59 19.16 -0.27 -13.80
N HIS A 60 20.03 0.74 -13.74
CA HIS A 60 21.10 0.89 -14.72
C HIS A 60 22.11 -0.26 -14.66
N ASP A 61 22.49 -0.69 -13.44
CA ASP A 61 23.44 -1.80 -13.27
C ASP A 61 22.87 -3.14 -13.75
N ILE A 62 21.57 -3.39 -13.55
CA ILE A 62 20.87 -4.54 -14.15
C ILE A 62 20.97 -4.47 -15.68
N ALA A 63 20.65 -3.32 -16.28
CA ALA A 63 20.70 -3.16 -17.72
C ALA A 63 22.11 -3.38 -18.28
N LEU A 64 23.15 -2.91 -17.61
CA LEU A 64 24.54 -3.15 -17.99
C LEU A 64 24.93 -4.63 -17.83
N ALA A 65 24.61 -5.25 -16.70
CA ALA A 65 24.94 -6.65 -16.45
C ALA A 65 24.35 -7.57 -17.51
N VAL A 66 23.09 -7.33 -17.90
CA VAL A 66 22.40 -8.10 -18.96
C VAL A 66 23.06 -7.88 -20.33
N LYS A 67 23.43 -6.63 -20.68
CA LYS A 67 24.08 -6.33 -21.96
C LYS A 67 25.43 -7.02 -22.13
N LEU A 68 26.19 -7.20 -21.06
CA LEU A 68 27.55 -7.75 -21.12
C LEU A 68 27.59 -9.28 -21.12
N HIS A 69 26.72 -9.94 -20.34
CA HIS A 69 26.83 -11.38 -20.08
C HIS A 69 25.51 -12.14 -20.23
N GLY A 70 24.50 -11.53 -20.85
CA GLY A 70 23.19 -12.14 -21.08
C GLY A 70 22.23 -12.02 -19.88
N ALA A 71 20.99 -12.47 -20.11
CA ALA A 71 19.88 -12.30 -19.16
C ALA A 71 19.81 -13.37 -18.07
N ASP A 72 20.60 -14.43 -18.15
CA ASP A 72 20.52 -15.58 -17.24
C ASP A 72 21.31 -15.34 -15.95
N PRO A 73 20.64 -15.30 -14.77
CA PRO A 73 21.31 -15.03 -13.49
C PRO A 73 22.19 -16.18 -12.99
N TYR A 74 22.03 -17.39 -13.55
CA TYR A 74 22.89 -18.55 -13.22
C TYR A 74 24.26 -18.46 -13.89
N ILE A 75 24.32 -17.83 -15.06
CA ILE A 75 25.55 -17.66 -15.85
C ILE A 75 26.24 -16.34 -15.45
N ASN A 76 25.45 -15.32 -15.07
CA ASN A 76 25.94 -14.00 -14.70
C ASN A 76 25.85 -13.76 -13.17
N PRO A 77 26.94 -13.98 -12.40
CA PRO A 77 26.94 -13.77 -10.95
C PRO A 77 26.74 -12.30 -10.58
N ARG A 78 27.14 -11.35 -11.43
CA ARG A 78 26.91 -9.91 -11.20
C ARG A 78 25.42 -9.58 -11.29
N LEU A 79 24.70 -10.15 -12.24
CA LEU A 79 23.25 -9.99 -12.31
C LEU A 79 22.56 -10.57 -11.05
N ALA A 80 23.01 -11.73 -10.59
CA ALA A 80 22.45 -12.35 -9.38
C ALA A 80 22.64 -11.48 -8.12
N THR A 81 23.82 -10.89 -7.92
CA THR A 81 24.07 -10.00 -6.77
C THR A 81 23.27 -8.72 -6.84
N VAL A 82 23.17 -8.11 -8.02
CA VAL A 82 22.38 -6.89 -8.24
C VAL A 82 20.88 -7.16 -8.04
N LEU A 83 20.38 -8.30 -8.50
CA LEU A 83 18.99 -8.72 -8.24
C LEU A 83 18.74 -8.97 -6.75
N ALA A 84 19.70 -9.56 -6.03
CA ALA A 84 19.59 -9.72 -4.58
C ALA A 84 19.58 -8.37 -3.85
N ALA A 85 20.40 -7.41 -4.29
CA ALA A 85 20.40 -6.04 -3.76
C ALA A 85 19.08 -5.30 -4.07
N ALA A 86 18.56 -5.45 -5.29
CA ALA A 86 17.27 -4.88 -5.71
C ALA A 86 16.11 -5.39 -4.83
N LYS A 87 16.08 -6.70 -4.52
CA LYS A 87 15.07 -7.31 -3.65
C LYS A 87 15.16 -6.84 -2.20
N LYS A 88 16.36 -6.56 -1.70
CA LYS A 88 16.58 -6.03 -0.34
C LYS A 88 16.18 -4.56 -0.21
N GLY A 89 16.24 -3.79 -1.30
CA GLY A 89 15.88 -2.37 -1.35
C GLY A 89 14.37 -2.09 -1.35
N THR A 90 13.66 -2.50 -0.30
CA THR A 90 12.30 -2.01 0.01
C THR A 90 12.33 -0.59 0.55
#